data_AF-A0A653W235-F1
#
_entry.id   AF-A0A653W235-F1
#
_cell.length_a   1.000
_cell.length_b   1.000
_cell.length_c   1.000
_cell.angle_alpha   90.00
_cell.angle_beta   90.00
_cell.angle_gamma   90.00
#
_symmetry.space_group_name_H-M   'P 1'
#
loop_
_entity.id
_entity.type
_entity.pdbx_description
1 polymer ?
#
loop_
_entity_poly.entity_id
_entity_poly.type
_entity_poly.pdbx_seq_one_letter_code
_entity_poly.pdbx_strand_id
1 'polypeptide(L)'
;MSRNAEWIAKTRVELARLLRDIPNLCLELHWEARARHSDRIFPGGRPLDMMAPASTPSRWEQTYEQLESMRWDEGVVWEDIDYAPDQRAEDDHHPLYVMASWTEIIREERDQPTDLKPTISRCVDYLKGSIDWCLRTDEHGDMEWLAIDQMLEDLEGVKRAMENVLIVGLRAERTRVNCTQEKCDAKPRLIKIYGAQARWDEYKCPGCGDRYTPSQYEAARSKNFRTTGTMEKFISVDLAKSSIDADRRTFWSWMDRLQTRAVCDIKTRRVMVWWPVVYKLDLDRQDRALKARLKKLKRSA
;
A
#
# COMPACT_ATOMS: atom_id res chain seq x y z
N MET A 1 11.06 -12.69 -27.41
CA MET A 1 10.93 -11.26 -27.79
C MET A 1 9.56 -10.63 -27.52
N SER A 2 8.43 -11.35 -27.37
CA SER A 2 7.11 -10.67 -27.25
C SER A 2 6.69 -10.23 -25.82
N ARG A 3 7.33 -10.74 -24.76
CA ARG A 3 6.86 -10.53 -23.37
C ARG A 3 7.30 -9.20 -22.77
N ASN A 4 8.50 -8.71 -23.12
CA ASN A 4 9.03 -7.44 -22.62
C ASN A 4 8.36 -6.24 -23.34
N ALA A 5 8.12 -6.34 -24.65
CA ALA A 5 7.46 -5.27 -25.41
C ALA A 5 6.00 -5.00 -24.94
N GLU A 6 5.23 -6.06 -24.64
CA GLU A 6 3.87 -5.91 -24.08
C GLU A 6 3.90 -5.23 -22.70
N TRP A 7 4.85 -5.64 -21.84
CA TRP A 7 5.02 -5.03 -20.53
C TRP A 7 5.43 -3.55 -20.64
N ILE A 8 6.42 -3.22 -21.46
CA ILE A 8 6.86 -1.83 -21.70
C ILE A 8 5.70 -0.95 -22.17
N ALA A 9 4.92 -1.42 -23.15
CA ALA A 9 3.78 -0.67 -23.66
C ALA A 9 2.72 -0.43 -22.57
N LYS A 10 2.45 -1.44 -21.74
CA LYS A 10 1.51 -1.31 -20.63
C LYS A 10 2.03 -0.34 -19.56
N THR A 11 3.28 -0.49 -19.12
CA THR A 11 3.92 0.37 -18.11
C THR A 11 3.95 1.82 -18.56
N ARG A 12 4.26 2.08 -19.84
CA ARG A 12 4.21 3.42 -20.45
C ARG A 12 2.83 4.06 -20.29
N VAL A 13 1.78 3.33 -20.66
CA VAL A 13 0.39 3.82 -20.57
C VAL A 13 -0.01 4.05 -19.13
N GLU A 14 0.40 3.18 -18.22
CA GLU A 14 0.07 3.27 -16.81
C GLU A 14 0.73 4.48 -16.13
N LEU A 15 2.03 4.70 -16.37
CA LEU A 15 2.74 5.90 -15.92
C LEU A 15 2.13 7.19 -16.48
N ALA A 16 1.85 7.22 -17.79
CA ALA A 16 1.23 8.38 -18.42
C ALA A 16 -0.15 8.70 -17.84
N ARG A 17 -0.92 7.66 -17.48
CA ARG A 17 -2.19 7.82 -16.78
C ARG A 17 -1.97 8.37 -15.37
N LEU A 18 -1.09 7.78 -14.57
CA LEU A 18 -0.82 8.24 -13.19
C LEU A 18 -0.37 9.70 -13.17
N LEU A 19 0.56 10.09 -14.03
CA LEU A 19 1.08 11.45 -14.15
C LEU A 19 0.07 12.45 -14.72
N ARG A 20 -1.03 11.99 -15.30
CA ARG A 20 -2.18 12.84 -15.66
C ARG A 20 -3.16 12.96 -14.49
N ASP A 21 -3.40 11.86 -13.78
CA ASP A 21 -4.42 11.78 -12.74
C ASP A 21 -4.00 12.51 -11.46
N ILE A 22 -2.72 12.45 -11.07
CA ILE A 22 -2.20 13.10 -9.85
C ILE A 22 -2.48 14.62 -9.82
N PRO A 23 -2.15 15.42 -10.86
CA PRO A 23 -2.52 16.84 -10.88
C PRO A 23 -4.02 17.10 -10.73
N ASN A 24 -4.88 16.25 -11.32
CA ASN A 24 -6.33 16.39 -11.20
C ASN A 24 -6.79 16.12 -9.76
N LEU A 25 -6.24 15.10 -9.12
CA LEU A 25 -6.51 14.81 -7.71
C LEU A 25 -6.06 15.95 -6.79
N CYS A 26 -4.97 16.66 -7.11
CA CYS A 26 -4.59 17.87 -6.36
C CYS A 26 -5.67 18.96 -6.44
N LEU A 27 -6.32 19.13 -7.60
CA LEU A 27 -7.42 20.09 -7.74
C LEU A 27 -8.64 19.67 -6.90
N GLU A 28 -8.94 18.38 -6.84
CA GLU A 28 -10.03 17.86 -5.99
C GLU A 28 -9.70 18.04 -4.50
N LEU A 29 -8.45 17.78 -4.09
CA LEU A 29 -8.00 17.98 -2.71
C LEU A 29 -8.11 19.45 -2.29
N HIS A 30 -7.94 20.39 -3.23
CA HIS A 30 -8.13 21.81 -2.96
C HIS A 30 -9.57 22.14 -2.55
N TRP A 31 -10.55 21.58 -3.26
CA TRP A 31 -11.96 21.76 -2.93
C TRP A 31 -12.31 21.09 -1.60
N GLU A 32 -11.78 19.89 -1.35
CA GLU A 32 -12.02 19.17 -0.10
C GLU A 32 -11.37 19.89 1.10
N ALA A 33 -10.16 20.43 0.95
CA ALA A 33 -9.52 21.25 1.97
C ALA A 33 -10.38 22.48 2.32
N ARG A 34 -10.94 23.15 1.30
CA ARG A 34 -11.83 24.28 1.51
C ARG A 34 -13.13 23.86 2.21
N ALA A 35 -13.69 22.70 1.88
CA ALA A 35 -14.86 22.17 2.56
C ALA A 35 -14.56 21.88 4.05
N ARG A 36 -13.34 21.43 4.36
CA ARG A 36 -12.84 21.14 5.71
C ARG A 36 -12.16 22.32 6.40
N HIS A 37 -12.37 23.55 5.94
CA HIS A 37 -11.75 24.75 6.54
C HIS A 37 -12.05 24.94 8.03
N SER A 38 -13.17 24.39 8.51
CA SER A 38 -13.61 24.48 9.91
C SER A 38 -13.20 23.27 10.77
N ASP A 39 -12.30 22.40 10.29
CA ASP A 39 -11.74 21.32 11.09
C ASP A 39 -11.04 21.92 12.33
N ARG A 40 -11.42 21.41 13.51
CA ARG A 40 -10.99 21.94 14.80
C ARG A 40 -9.53 21.63 15.14
N ILE A 41 -8.98 20.57 14.56
CA ILE A 41 -7.63 20.10 14.85
C ILE A 41 -6.67 20.69 13.82
N PHE A 42 -7.04 20.61 12.54
CA PHE A 42 -6.21 21.13 11.45
C PHE A 42 -7.11 21.73 10.36
N PRO A 43 -7.31 23.06 10.30
CA PRO A 43 -8.11 23.71 9.28
C PRO A 43 -7.69 23.29 7.86
N GLY A 44 -8.60 22.69 7.11
CA GLY A 44 -8.32 22.11 5.78
C GLY A 44 -7.86 20.66 5.81
N GLY A 45 -7.50 20.14 6.97
CA GLY A 45 -7.28 18.73 7.25
C GLY A 45 -6.20 18.08 6.40
N ARG A 46 -6.21 16.75 6.36
CA ARG A 46 -5.32 15.97 5.49
C ARG A 46 -5.36 16.36 4.00
N PRO A 47 -6.48 16.84 3.41
CA PRO A 47 -6.45 17.36 2.04
C PRO A 47 -5.50 18.54 1.86
N LEU A 48 -5.46 19.48 2.81
CA LEU A 48 -4.51 20.59 2.78
C LEU A 48 -3.07 20.11 2.93
N ASP A 49 -2.86 19.17 3.84
CA ASP A 49 -1.56 18.53 4.09
C ASP A 49 -0.97 17.90 2.82
N MET A 50 -1.75 17.09 2.09
CA MET A 50 -1.34 16.43 0.85
C MET A 50 -1.02 17.40 -0.31
N MET A 51 -1.46 18.65 -0.21
CA MET A 51 -1.15 19.71 -1.17
C MET A 51 -0.02 20.62 -0.69
N ALA A 52 0.43 20.46 0.54
CA ALA A 52 1.44 21.32 1.11
C ALA A 52 2.75 21.16 0.31
N PRO A 53 3.60 22.21 0.27
CA PRO A 53 4.94 22.04 -0.24
C PRO A 53 5.64 20.87 0.50
N ALA A 54 6.52 20.14 -0.16
CA ALA A 54 7.41 19.17 0.47
C ALA A 54 8.82 19.49 -0.03
N SER A 55 9.82 19.38 0.83
CA SER A 55 11.23 19.45 0.45
C SER A 55 11.69 18.11 -0.12
N THR A 56 12.61 18.12 -1.09
CA THR A 56 13.35 16.92 -1.50
C THR A 56 14.23 16.42 -0.35
N PRO A 57 14.59 15.11 -0.30
CA PRO A 57 15.47 14.58 0.73
C PRO A 57 16.82 15.31 0.85
N SER A 58 17.50 15.60 -0.27
CA SER A 58 18.78 16.30 -0.26
C SER A 58 18.65 17.76 0.17
N ARG A 59 17.53 18.41 -0.18
CA ARG A 59 17.24 19.78 0.26
C ARG A 59 16.79 19.80 1.72
N TRP A 60 16.19 18.73 2.21
CA TRP A 60 15.90 18.51 3.62
C TRP A 60 17.20 18.31 4.41
N GLU A 61 18.10 17.43 3.97
CA GLU A 61 19.43 17.25 4.56
C GLU A 61 20.22 18.55 4.53
N GLN A 62 20.28 19.26 3.39
CA GLN A 62 20.93 20.57 3.32
C GLN A 62 20.27 21.59 4.23
N THR A 63 18.93 21.66 4.28
CA THR A 63 18.24 22.62 5.17
C THR A 63 18.47 22.24 6.63
N TYR A 64 18.55 20.95 6.96
CA TYR A 64 18.86 20.46 8.30
C TYR A 64 20.32 20.76 8.68
N GLU A 65 21.28 20.54 7.78
CA GLU A 65 22.69 20.91 7.96
C GLU A 65 22.86 22.44 8.07
N GLN A 66 22.09 23.22 7.30
CA GLN A 66 22.07 24.69 7.37
C GLN A 66 21.45 25.17 8.69
N LEU A 67 20.36 24.56 9.12
CA LEU A 67 19.70 24.87 10.39
C LEU A 67 20.56 24.43 11.58
N GLU A 68 21.21 23.27 11.48
CA GLU A 68 22.10 22.75 12.51
C GLU A 68 23.36 23.61 12.62
N SER A 69 23.94 24.07 11.50
CA SER A 69 25.04 25.04 11.52
C SER A 69 24.61 26.42 12.05
N MET A 70 23.42 26.91 11.72
CA MET A 70 22.87 28.17 12.27
C MET A 70 22.52 28.06 13.77
N ARG A 71 22.15 26.86 14.26
CA ARG A 71 21.86 26.57 15.67
C ARG A 71 23.07 26.70 16.59
N TRP A 72 24.29 26.61 16.05
CA TRP A 72 25.52 26.78 16.82
C TRP A 72 25.96 28.24 16.96
N ASP A 73 25.53 29.14 16.06
CA ASP A 73 26.06 30.50 16.01
C ASP A 73 25.18 31.56 16.71
N GLU A 74 23.84 31.42 16.69
CA GLU A 74 22.98 32.46 17.27
C GLU A 74 21.77 31.81 17.96
N GLY A 75 21.64 32.03 19.28
CA GLY A 75 20.59 31.48 20.15
C GLY A 75 19.18 31.97 19.83
N VAL A 76 18.73 31.74 18.61
CA VAL A 76 17.48 32.25 18.06
C VAL A 76 16.47 31.12 17.97
N VAL A 77 15.37 31.30 18.69
CA VAL A 77 14.18 30.45 18.60
C VAL A 77 13.30 31.04 17.50
N TRP A 78 13.29 30.43 16.33
CA TRP A 78 12.28 30.72 15.31
C TRP A 78 11.34 29.53 15.17
N GLU A 79 10.04 29.85 15.16
CA GLU A 79 8.94 28.94 14.90
C GLU A 79 9.14 28.26 13.55
N ASP A 80 9.21 26.94 13.62
CA ASP A 80 9.46 26.07 12.50
C ASP A 80 8.42 26.33 11.37
N ILE A 81 8.89 26.57 10.15
CA ILE A 81 8.09 26.20 8.97
C ILE A 81 8.25 24.68 8.83
N ASP A 82 7.75 23.97 9.85
CA ASP A 82 7.91 22.54 10.02
C ASP A 82 6.86 21.83 9.18
N TYR A 83 7.34 20.98 8.31
CA TYR A 83 6.57 19.82 7.89
C TYR A 83 6.69 18.78 8.99
N ALA A 84 5.57 18.46 9.63
CA ALA A 84 5.56 17.65 10.83
C ALA A 84 6.18 16.25 10.58
N PRO A 85 6.90 15.66 11.57
CA PRO A 85 7.57 14.36 11.43
C PRO A 85 6.65 13.20 10.99
N ASP A 86 5.34 13.35 11.14
CA ASP A 86 4.32 12.42 10.66
C ASP A 86 4.18 12.42 9.14
N GLN A 87 4.56 13.48 8.43
CA GLN A 87 4.63 13.52 6.96
C GLN A 87 5.77 12.65 6.38
N ARG A 88 6.73 12.25 7.22
CA ARG A 88 7.85 11.37 6.88
C ARG A 88 7.60 9.91 7.27
N ALA A 89 6.42 9.58 7.80
CA ALA A 89 6.10 8.19 8.11
C ALA A 89 6.26 7.35 6.83
N GLU A 90 6.94 6.21 6.94
CA GLU A 90 7.29 5.28 5.84
C GLU A 90 6.10 4.84 4.94
N ASP A 91 4.86 5.21 5.28
CA ASP A 91 3.62 4.92 4.57
C ASP A 91 2.98 6.15 3.86
N ASP A 92 3.50 7.36 4.08
CA ASP A 92 2.91 8.58 3.54
C ASP A 92 3.47 8.93 2.17
N HIS A 93 2.74 8.47 1.16
CA HIS A 93 2.97 8.75 -0.25
C HIS A 93 2.60 10.21 -0.56
N HIS A 94 3.27 11.17 0.10
CA HIS A 94 3.03 12.58 -0.09
C HIS A 94 3.37 12.97 -1.55
N PRO A 95 2.43 13.56 -2.32
CA PRO A 95 2.57 13.67 -3.77
C PRO A 95 3.83 14.40 -4.21
N LEU A 96 4.11 15.57 -3.61
CA LEU A 96 5.28 16.35 -3.99
C LEU A 96 6.59 15.69 -3.55
N TYR A 97 6.59 14.98 -2.41
CA TYR A 97 7.79 14.31 -1.93
C TYR A 97 8.18 13.18 -2.89
N VAL A 98 7.25 12.25 -3.15
CA VAL A 98 7.49 11.10 -4.04
C VAL A 98 7.90 11.56 -5.44
N MET A 99 7.16 12.50 -6.04
CA MET A 99 7.48 12.97 -7.38
C MET A 99 8.78 13.76 -7.46
N ALA A 100 9.13 14.52 -6.42
CA ALA A 100 10.39 15.25 -6.39
C ALA A 100 11.58 14.29 -6.22
N SER A 101 11.47 13.27 -5.35
CA SER A 101 12.49 12.23 -5.19
C SER A 101 12.75 11.49 -6.51
N TRP A 102 11.71 11.06 -7.21
CA TRP A 102 11.89 10.41 -8.53
C TRP A 102 12.46 11.35 -9.59
N THR A 103 12.09 12.63 -9.56
CA THR A 103 12.65 13.64 -10.46
C THR A 103 14.15 13.83 -10.20
N GLU A 104 14.57 13.85 -8.94
CA GLU A 104 15.96 13.99 -8.52
C GLU A 104 16.80 12.78 -8.95
N ILE A 105 16.34 11.56 -8.61
CA ILE A 105 17.00 10.30 -9.02
C ILE A 105 17.22 10.26 -10.54
N ILE A 106 16.17 10.55 -11.33
CA ILE A 106 16.29 10.51 -12.80
C ILE A 106 17.22 11.61 -13.31
N ARG A 107 17.27 12.77 -12.67
CA ARG A 107 18.18 13.86 -13.06
C ARG A 107 19.63 13.51 -12.78
N GLU A 108 19.91 12.90 -11.64
CA GLU A 108 21.26 12.44 -11.28
C GLU A 108 21.75 11.38 -12.28
N GLU A 109 20.93 10.38 -12.57
CA GLU A 109 21.24 9.33 -13.56
C GLU A 109 21.43 9.86 -14.99
N ARG A 110 20.83 11.02 -15.29
CA ARG A 110 20.92 11.66 -16.62
C ARG A 110 21.94 12.79 -16.69
N ASP A 111 22.63 13.11 -15.60
CA ASP A 111 23.51 14.28 -15.46
C ASP A 111 22.79 15.59 -15.86
N GLN A 112 21.58 15.79 -15.33
CA GLN A 112 20.70 16.94 -15.60
C GLN A 112 20.34 17.72 -14.32
N PRO A 113 21.33 18.28 -13.60
CA PRO A 113 21.09 19.03 -12.38
C PRO A 113 20.18 20.24 -12.64
N THR A 114 19.43 20.64 -11.62
CA THR A 114 18.60 21.83 -11.68
C THR A 114 18.47 22.50 -10.32
N ASP A 115 18.57 23.83 -10.30
CA ASP A 115 18.36 24.63 -9.08
C ASP A 115 16.89 24.99 -8.87
N LEU A 116 16.01 24.64 -9.82
CA LEU A 116 14.61 25.00 -9.77
C LEU A 116 13.90 24.28 -8.62
N LYS A 117 13.12 25.03 -7.83
CA LYS A 117 12.28 24.44 -6.78
C LYS A 117 11.26 23.46 -7.41
N PRO A 118 11.15 22.22 -6.89
CA PRO A 118 10.18 21.26 -7.38
C PRO A 118 8.76 21.75 -7.08
N THR A 119 7.87 21.53 -8.05
CA THR A 119 6.43 21.70 -7.93
C THR A 119 5.75 20.52 -8.58
N ILE A 120 4.52 20.19 -8.19
CA ILE A 120 3.75 19.07 -8.76
C ILE A 120 3.77 19.12 -10.30
N SER A 121 3.47 20.29 -10.89
CA SER A 121 3.47 20.46 -12.35
C SER A 121 4.85 20.20 -12.96
N ARG A 122 5.91 20.79 -12.40
CA ARG A 122 7.27 20.63 -12.92
C ARG A 122 7.74 19.17 -12.85
N CYS A 123 7.48 18.51 -11.73
CA CYS A 123 7.83 17.10 -11.56
C CYS A 123 7.04 16.23 -12.55
N VAL A 124 5.74 16.46 -12.70
CA VAL A 124 4.90 15.73 -13.66
C VAL A 124 5.39 15.93 -15.09
N ASP A 125 5.69 17.16 -15.49
CA ASP A 125 6.16 17.46 -16.85
C ASP A 125 7.52 16.80 -17.12
N TYR A 126 8.43 16.85 -16.14
CA TYR A 126 9.74 16.19 -16.26
C TYR A 126 9.62 14.66 -16.32
N LEU A 127 8.83 14.05 -15.42
CA LEU A 127 8.61 12.61 -15.39
C LEU A 127 7.96 12.13 -16.69
N LYS A 128 6.96 12.85 -17.22
CA LYS A 128 6.35 12.56 -18.53
C LYS A 128 7.38 12.57 -19.66
N GLY A 129 8.23 13.59 -19.70
CA GLY A 129 9.32 13.69 -20.67
C GLY A 129 10.43 12.64 -20.51
N SER A 130 10.47 11.96 -19.36
CA SER A 130 11.49 10.96 -19.03
C SER A 130 11.03 9.51 -19.20
N ILE A 131 9.73 9.24 -19.41
CA ILE A 131 9.17 7.88 -19.52
C ILE A 131 9.91 7.03 -20.57
N ASP A 132 10.16 7.58 -21.75
CA ASP A 132 10.83 6.84 -22.84
C ASP A 132 12.28 6.50 -22.50
N TRP A 133 12.94 7.34 -21.70
CA TRP A 133 14.29 7.06 -21.21
C TRP A 133 14.26 5.98 -20.12
N CYS A 134 13.35 6.09 -19.14
CA CYS A 134 13.17 5.09 -18.09
C CYS A 134 12.79 3.70 -18.62
N LEU A 135 12.17 3.63 -19.80
CA LEU A 135 11.73 2.39 -20.44
C LEU A 135 12.69 1.87 -21.53
N ARG A 136 13.90 2.43 -21.62
CA ARG A 136 14.90 1.99 -22.59
C ARG A 136 15.38 0.58 -22.26
N THR A 137 15.59 -0.21 -23.30
CA THR A 137 16.16 -1.55 -23.20
C THR A 137 17.51 -1.63 -23.89
N ASP A 138 18.38 -2.49 -23.39
CA ASP A 138 19.65 -2.82 -24.00
C ASP A 138 19.49 -3.71 -25.27
N GLU A 139 20.61 -4.16 -25.82
CA GLU A 139 20.65 -5.05 -26.99
C GLU A 139 20.06 -6.45 -26.73
N HIS A 140 19.93 -6.86 -25.46
CA HIS A 140 19.33 -8.11 -25.03
C HIS A 140 17.82 -7.98 -24.75
N GLY A 141 17.30 -6.75 -24.74
CA GLY A 141 15.91 -6.44 -24.45
C GLY A 141 15.61 -6.38 -22.95
N ASP A 142 16.65 -6.26 -22.12
CA ASP A 142 16.56 -6.04 -20.69
C ASP A 142 16.52 -4.54 -20.39
N MET A 143 15.89 -4.16 -19.30
CA MET A 143 15.70 -2.77 -18.92
C MET A 143 17.03 -2.16 -18.46
N GLU A 144 17.43 -1.03 -19.07
CA GLU A 144 18.64 -0.32 -18.65
C GLU A 144 18.45 0.33 -17.27
N TRP A 145 17.26 0.84 -17.00
CA TRP A 145 16.92 1.47 -15.73
C TRP A 145 16.00 0.58 -14.89
N LEU A 146 16.57 -0.02 -13.84
CA LEU A 146 15.92 -1.07 -13.04
C LEU A 146 14.88 -0.55 -12.03
N ALA A 147 14.87 0.76 -11.73
CA ALA A 147 14.01 1.33 -10.69
C ALA A 147 12.58 1.65 -11.16
N ILE A 148 12.23 1.29 -12.41
CA ILE A 148 10.93 1.57 -13.02
C ILE A 148 9.75 0.94 -12.28
N ASP A 149 9.91 -0.28 -11.75
CA ASP A 149 8.87 -0.98 -11.00
C ASP A 149 8.57 -0.27 -9.67
N GLN A 150 9.62 0.17 -8.97
CA GLN A 150 9.48 0.92 -7.72
C GLN A 150 8.82 2.29 -7.97
N MET A 151 9.23 3.00 -9.04
CA MET A 151 8.59 4.26 -9.40
C MET A 151 7.10 4.08 -9.70
N LEU A 152 6.73 3.01 -10.39
CA LEU A 152 5.35 2.70 -10.68
C LEU A 152 4.56 2.44 -9.38
N GLU A 153 5.09 1.61 -8.49
CA GLU A 153 4.47 1.30 -7.19
C GLU A 153 4.26 2.56 -6.34
N ASP A 154 5.28 3.42 -6.25
CA ASP A 154 5.22 4.65 -5.47
C ASP A 154 4.18 5.63 -6.02
N LEU A 155 4.13 5.82 -7.34
CA LEU A 155 3.14 6.70 -7.98
C LEU A 155 1.71 6.16 -7.84
N GLU A 156 1.52 4.84 -7.90
CA GLU A 156 0.24 4.22 -7.57
C GLU A 156 -0.15 4.44 -6.10
N GLY A 157 0.82 4.35 -5.19
CA GLY A 157 0.65 4.63 -3.78
C GLY A 157 0.25 6.09 -3.53
N VAL A 158 0.86 7.06 -4.21
CA VAL A 158 0.47 8.48 -4.18
C VAL A 158 -0.97 8.65 -4.61
N LYS A 159 -1.34 8.12 -5.79
CA LYS A 159 -2.71 8.21 -6.30
C LYS A 159 -3.71 7.63 -5.30
N ARG A 160 -3.42 6.45 -4.75
CA ARG A 160 -4.26 5.78 -3.75
C ARG A 160 -4.40 6.60 -2.48
N ALA A 161 -3.32 7.20 -1.99
CA ALA A 161 -3.34 8.05 -0.80
C ALA A 161 -4.23 9.28 -1.01
N MET A 162 -4.12 9.95 -2.17
CA MET A 162 -4.95 11.10 -2.53
C MET A 162 -6.43 10.70 -2.66
N GLU A 163 -6.73 9.60 -3.36
CA GLU A 163 -8.09 9.07 -3.50
C GLU A 163 -8.70 8.72 -2.13
N ASN A 164 -7.92 8.10 -1.23
CA ASN A 164 -8.38 7.81 0.11
C ASN A 164 -8.77 9.09 0.84
N VAL A 165 -7.93 10.13 0.82
CA VAL A 165 -8.21 11.42 1.49
C VAL A 165 -9.50 12.06 0.98
N LEU A 166 -9.75 12.00 -0.32
CA LEU A 166 -10.99 12.50 -0.96
C LEU A 166 -12.23 11.68 -0.56
N ILE A 167 -12.06 10.39 -0.29
CA ILE A 167 -13.16 9.46 0.03
C ILE A 167 -13.38 9.32 1.55
N VAL A 168 -12.43 9.75 2.39
CA VAL A 168 -12.50 9.69 3.86
C VAL A 168 -13.83 10.25 4.34
N GLY A 169 -14.60 9.42 5.05
CA GLY A 169 -15.89 9.77 5.62
C GLY A 169 -17.10 9.69 4.68
N LEU A 170 -16.91 9.61 3.36
CA LEU A 170 -18.01 9.64 2.38
C LEU A 170 -18.51 8.26 1.93
N ARG A 171 -17.69 7.21 2.04
CA ARG A 171 -18.06 5.86 1.55
C ARG A 171 -17.84 4.76 2.59
N ALA A 172 -18.88 4.51 3.40
CA ALA A 172 -19.00 3.29 4.18
C ALA A 172 -19.21 2.09 3.24
N GLU A 173 -18.13 1.39 2.84
CA GLU A 173 -18.25 0.21 1.98
C GLU A 173 -18.57 -1.04 2.81
N ARG A 174 -19.65 -1.75 2.45
CA ARG A 174 -19.93 -3.05 3.05
C ARG A 174 -18.91 -4.07 2.52
N THR A 175 -18.09 -4.58 3.42
CA THR A 175 -17.13 -5.65 3.11
C THR A 175 -17.85 -6.99 2.89
N ARG A 176 -17.11 -8.00 2.43
CA ARG A 176 -17.61 -9.38 2.34
C ARG A 176 -17.44 -10.19 3.63
N VAL A 177 -16.86 -9.59 4.67
CA VAL A 177 -16.50 -10.26 5.93
C VAL A 177 -17.60 -9.98 6.96
N ASN A 178 -18.11 -11.01 7.61
CA ASN A 178 -19.11 -10.86 8.66
C ASN A 178 -18.46 -10.60 10.03
N CYS A 179 -19.21 -9.98 10.93
CA CYS A 179 -18.78 -9.84 12.32
C CYS A 179 -18.52 -11.22 12.96
N THR A 180 -17.41 -11.31 13.68
CA THR A 180 -16.93 -12.53 14.33
C THR A 180 -17.10 -12.52 15.85
N GLN A 181 -17.59 -11.42 16.42
CA GLN A 181 -17.84 -11.25 17.85
C GLN A 181 -19.00 -12.13 18.30
N GLU A 182 -18.83 -12.77 19.45
CA GLU A 182 -19.83 -13.69 20.01
C GLU A 182 -21.09 -12.97 20.45
N LYS A 183 -20.96 -11.75 20.99
CA LYS A 183 -22.08 -10.88 21.39
C LYS A 183 -22.93 -10.35 20.22
N CYS A 184 -22.61 -10.69 18.98
CA CYS A 184 -23.31 -10.18 17.80
C CYS A 184 -24.03 -11.33 17.08
N ASP A 185 -25.30 -11.57 17.44
CA ASP A 185 -26.08 -12.69 16.91
C ASP A 185 -26.30 -12.62 15.40
N ALA A 186 -26.65 -11.44 14.88
CA ALA A 186 -26.95 -11.23 13.47
C ALA A 186 -25.73 -11.34 12.55
N LYS A 187 -24.51 -11.27 13.11
CA LYS A 187 -23.22 -11.30 12.39
C LYS A 187 -23.26 -10.56 11.04
N PRO A 188 -23.64 -9.27 11.01
CA PRO A 188 -23.73 -8.54 9.74
C PRO A 188 -22.35 -8.33 9.13
N ARG A 189 -22.31 -7.97 7.84
CA ARG A 189 -21.08 -7.60 7.15
C ARG A 189 -20.45 -6.36 7.79
N LEU A 190 -19.14 -6.41 7.97
CA LEU A 190 -18.35 -5.28 8.46
C LEU A 190 -18.37 -4.17 7.42
N ILE A 191 -18.43 -2.93 7.88
CA ILE A 191 -18.34 -1.72 7.07
C ILE A 191 -16.90 -1.23 7.14
N LYS A 192 -16.25 -1.05 6.00
CA LYS A 192 -14.96 -0.38 5.92
C LYS A 192 -15.18 1.13 6.04
N ILE A 193 -14.50 1.72 7.01
CA ILE A 193 -14.39 3.16 7.24
C ILE A 193 -12.98 3.52 6.81
N TYR A 194 -12.89 4.24 5.70
CA TYR A 194 -11.60 4.65 5.15
C TYR A 194 -10.95 5.68 6.07
N GLY A 195 -9.76 5.35 6.55
CA GLY A 195 -8.89 6.29 7.24
C GLY A 195 -8.15 7.16 6.24
N ALA A 196 -7.47 8.19 6.73
CA ALA A 196 -6.57 8.99 5.88
C ALA A 196 -5.44 8.15 5.27
N GLN A 197 -5.10 7.02 5.89
CA GLN A 197 -4.11 6.04 5.45
C GLN A 197 -4.72 4.64 5.50
N ALA A 198 -4.24 3.73 4.65
CA ALA A 198 -4.73 2.35 4.61
C ALA A 198 -4.55 1.61 5.95
N ARG A 199 -3.47 1.90 6.69
CA ARG A 199 -3.24 1.33 8.03
C ARG A 199 -4.19 1.87 9.10
N TRP A 200 -4.81 3.02 8.86
CA TRP A 200 -5.83 3.63 9.71
C TRP A 200 -7.24 3.32 9.23
N ASP A 201 -7.39 2.44 8.23
CA ASP A 201 -8.70 1.90 7.87
C ASP A 201 -9.28 1.16 9.08
N GLU A 202 -10.46 1.60 9.50
CA GLU A 202 -11.22 0.93 10.53
C GLU A 202 -12.32 0.11 9.89
N TYR A 203 -12.66 -1.02 10.50
CA TYR A 203 -13.82 -1.80 10.09
C TYR A 203 -14.81 -1.83 11.23
N LYS A 204 -16.05 -1.43 10.99
CA LYS A 204 -17.09 -1.35 12.02
C LYS A 204 -18.17 -2.37 11.76
N CYS A 205 -18.56 -3.12 12.79
CA CYS A 205 -19.76 -3.92 12.74
C CYS A 205 -21.00 -3.03 12.90
N PRO A 206 -21.96 -3.02 11.97
CA PRO A 206 -23.17 -2.23 12.13
C PRO A 206 -24.13 -2.79 13.20
N GLY A 207 -23.99 -4.05 13.59
CA GLY A 207 -24.84 -4.70 14.58
C GLY A 207 -24.40 -4.42 16.02
N CYS A 208 -23.20 -4.85 16.39
CA CYS A 208 -22.66 -4.66 17.75
C CYS A 208 -21.87 -3.36 17.94
N GLY A 209 -21.58 -2.61 16.87
CA GLY A 209 -20.83 -1.35 16.92
C GLY A 209 -19.32 -1.51 17.10
N ASP A 210 -18.81 -2.72 17.31
CA ASP A 210 -17.37 -2.95 17.53
C ASP A 210 -16.54 -2.53 16.32
N ARG A 211 -15.35 -2.02 16.63
CA ARG A 211 -14.33 -1.65 15.66
C ARG A 211 -13.28 -2.73 15.55
N TYR A 212 -12.76 -2.88 14.35
CA TYR A 212 -11.73 -3.83 13.96
C TYR A 212 -10.61 -3.03 13.30
N THR A 213 -9.39 -3.23 13.79
CA THR A 213 -8.17 -2.81 13.11
C THR A 213 -7.96 -3.65 11.83
N PRO A 214 -7.07 -3.24 10.90
CA PRO A 214 -6.77 -4.03 9.70
C PRO A 214 -6.34 -5.48 10.00
N SER A 215 -5.55 -5.70 11.06
CA SER A 215 -5.12 -7.04 11.47
C SER A 215 -6.28 -7.88 12.01
N GLN A 216 -7.16 -7.28 12.83
CA GLN A 216 -8.37 -7.94 13.32
C GLN A 216 -9.36 -8.25 12.19
N TYR A 217 -9.45 -7.38 11.18
CA TYR A 217 -10.24 -7.62 9.99
C TYR A 217 -9.72 -8.80 9.17
N GLU A 218 -8.40 -8.91 8.94
CA GLU A 218 -7.81 -10.07 8.26
C GLU A 218 -8.01 -11.36 9.07
N ALA A 219 -7.86 -11.33 10.40
CA ALA A 219 -8.19 -12.47 11.25
C ALA A 219 -9.68 -12.85 11.15
N ALA A 220 -10.58 -11.86 11.14
CA ALA A 220 -12.01 -12.08 10.97
C ALA A 220 -12.35 -12.64 9.59
N ARG A 221 -11.67 -12.16 8.54
CA ARG A 221 -11.79 -12.67 7.17
C ARG A 221 -11.40 -14.13 7.10
N SER A 222 -10.24 -14.50 7.66
CA SER A 222 -9.78 -15.88 7.75
C SER A 222 -10.75 -16.77 8.54
N LYS A 223 -11.29 -16.29 9.66
CA LYS A 223 -12.30 -17.03 10.44
C LYS A 223 -13.59 -17.24 9.65
N ASN A 224 -14.14 -16.19 9.04
CA ASN A 224 -15.33 -16.27 8.20
C ASN A 224 -15.15 -17.24 7.05
N PHE A 225 -13.97 -17.23 6.44
CA PHE A 225 -13.61 -18.11 5.35
C PHE A 225 -13.64 -19.58 5.76
N ARG A 226 -13.16 -19.91 6.98
CA ARG A 226 -13.23 -21.27 7.55
C ARG A 226 -14.67 -21.70 7.88
N THR A 227 -15.52 -20.79 8.33
CA THR A 227 -16.87 -21.13 8.85
C THR A 227 -17.98 -21.15 7.80
N THR A 228 -17.91 -20.32 6.75
CA THR A 228 -19.04 -20.13 5.80
C THR A 228 -19.21 -21.26 4.77
N GLY A 229 -18.58 -22.43 4.94
CA GLY A 229 -18.77 -23.56 4.03
C GLY A 229 -18.29 -23.31 2.60
N THR A 230 -17.54 -22.23 2.33
CA THR A 230 -16.87 -21.99 1.05
C THR A 230 -15.60 -22.84 0.94
N MET A 231 -15.70 -24.10 1.34
CA MET A 231 -14.58 -25.03 1.34
C MET A 231 -14.21 -25.38 -0.11
N GLU A 232 -15.16 -25.55 -1.02
CA GLU A 232 -14.93 -26.04 -2.38
C GLU A 232 -14.76 -24.92 -3.41
N LYS A 233 -13.69 -24.12 -3.30
CA LYS A 233 -13.35 -23.15 -4.35
C LYS A 233 -11.85 -22.92 -4.50
N PHE A 234 -11.47 -22.44 -5.68
CA PHE A 234 -10.16 -21.87 -5.92
C PHE A 234 -10.04 -20.49 -5.24
N ILE A 235 -8.94 -20.24 -4.55
CA ILE A 235 -8.64 -18.95 -3.91
C ILE A 235 -7.24 -18.48 -4.24
N SER A 236 -6.97 -17.18 -4.11
CA SER A 236 -5.62 -16.67 -4.30
C SER A 236 -4.66 -17.25 -3.26
N VAL A 237 -3.40 -17.41 -3.67
CA VAL A 237 -2.32 -17.85 -2.79
C VAL A 237 -2.23 -16.99 -1.52
N ASP A 238 -2.37 -15.66 -1.65
CA ASP A 238 -2.31 -14.75 -0.50
C ASP A 238 -3.42 -15.00 0.51
N LEU A 239 -4.65 -15.23 0.02
CA LEU A 239 -5.79 -15.53 0.88
C LEU A 239 -5.61 -16.90 1.55
N ALA A 240 -5.11 -17.89 0.81
CA ALA A 240 -4.82 -19.21 1.37
C ALA A 240 -3.79 -19.10 2.49
N LYS A 241 -2.71 -18.36 2.26
CA LYS A 241 -1.62 -18.13 3.23
C LYS A 241 -2.12 -17.39 4.48
N SER A 242 -2.93 -16.33 4.33
CA SER A 242 -3.48 -15.60 5.49
C SER A 242 -4.55 -16.40 6.25
N SER A 243 -5.11 -17.45 5.64
CA SER A 243 -6.18 -18.27 6.20
C SER A 243 -5.71 -19.52 6.93
N ILE A 244 -4.40 -19.84 6.94
CA ILE A 244 -3.81 -21.01 7.61
C ILE A 244 -2.79 -20.58 8.66
N ASP A 245 -2.49 -21.47 9.61
CA ASP A 245 -1.51 -21.20 10.67
C ASP A 245 -0.12 -21.78 10.32
N ALA A 246 0.27 -21.76 9.05
CA ALA A 246 1.54 -22.30 8.56
C ALA A 246 2.54 -21.20 8.25
N ASP A 247 3.81 -21.42 8.58
CA ASP A 247 4.87 -20.51 8.17
C ASP A 247 5.04 -20.52 6.65
N ARG A 248 5.65 -19.45 6.13
CA ARG A 248 5.81 -19.22 4.69
C ARG A 248 6.50 -20.40 4.00
N ARG A 249 7.55 -20.98 4.58
CA ARG A 249 8.32 -22.06 3.97
C ARG A 249 7.50 -23.33 3.88
N THR A 250 6.79 -23.68 4.95
CA THR A 250 5.90 -24.85 4.98
C THR A 250 4.79 -24.74 3.94
N PHE A 251 4.14 -23.57 3.85
CA PHE A 251 3.10 -23.34 2.86
C PHE A 251 3.61 -23.48 1.42
N TRP A 252 4.74 -22.87 1.08
CA TRP A 252 5.32 -23.00 -0.26
C TRP A 252 5.79 -24.42 -0.57
N SER A 253 6.30 -25.15 0.43
CA SER A 253 6.63 -26.57 0.26
C SER A 253 5.38 -27.42 -0.06
N TRP A 254 4.23 -27.09 0.53
CA TRP A 254 2.97 -27.72 0.14
C TRP A 254 2.61 -27.37 -1.29
N MET A 255 2.72 -26.10 -1.67
CA MET A 255 2.40 -25.66 -3.02
C MET A 255 3.27 -26.33 -4.08
N ASP A 256 4.56 -26.48 -3.83
CA ASP A 256 5.50 -27.16 -4.73
C ASP A 256 5.18 -28.67 -4.87
N ARG A 257 4.76 -29.32 -3.78
CA ARG A 257 4.33 -30.74 -3.81
C ARG A 257 2.99 -30.94 -4.50
N LEU A 258 2.13 -29.93 -4.50
CA LEU A 258 0.77 -29.97 -5.03
C LEU A 258 0.71 -29.60 -6.53
N GLN A 259 1.79 -29.79 -7.28
CA GLN A 259 2.07 -29.47 -8.71
C GLN A 259 0.93 -29.66 -9.76
N THR A 260 -0.29 -30.05 -9.39
CA THR A 260 -1.44 -30.35 -10.25
C THR A 260 -2.76 -29.64 -9.89
N ARG A 261 -2.81 -28.68 -8.96
CA ARG A 261 -4.07 -27.96 -8.63
C ARG A 261 -3.94 -26.44 -8.42
N ALA A 262 -2.89 -25.83 -8.97
CA ALA A 262 -2.83 -24.39 -9.10
C ALA A 262 -3.42 -23.99 -10.46
N VAL A 263 -4.53 -23.25 -10.46
CA VAL A 263 -5.11 -22.69 -11.70
C VAL A 263 -4.72 -21.23 -11.76
N CYS A 264 -4.26 -20.78 -12.93
CA CYS A 264 -4.06 -19.35 -13.16
C CYS A 264 -5.41 -18.76 -13.62
N ASP A 265 -5.93 -17.77 -12.89
CA ASP A 265 -7.07 -17.00 -13.38
C ASP A 265 -6.61 -16.18 -14.59
N ILE A 266 -7.17 -16.48 -15.77
CA ILE A 266 -6.79 -15.86 -17.05
C ILE A 266 -6.97 -14.33 -17.01
N LYS A 267 -8.00 -13.83 -16.30
CA LYS A 267 -8.33 -12.41 -16.26
C LYS A 267 -7.40 -11.65 -15.32
N THR A 268 -7.12 -12.21 -14.16
CA THR A 268 -6.32 -11.53 -13.13
C THR A 268 -4.84 -11.92 -13.13
N ARG A 269 -4.47 -12.92 -13.94
CA ARG A 269 -3.14 -13.59 -13.96
C ARG A 269 -2.69 -14.07 -12.57
N ARG A 270 -3.61 -14.22 -11.62
CA ARG A 270 -3.31 -14.64 -10.25
C ARG A 270 -3.27 -16.16 -10.18
N VAL A 271 -2.28 -16.67 -9.47
CA VAL A 271 -2.22 -18.08 -9.11
C VAL A 271 -3.28 -18.36 -8.04
N MET A 272 -4.15 -19.31 -8.34
CA MET A 272 -5.23 -19.74 -7.47
C MET A 272 -4.99 -21.18 -7.04
N VAL A 273 -5.34 -21.51 -5.80
CA VAL A 273 -5.12 -22.81 -5.18
C VAL A 273 -6.43 -23.41 -4.73
N TRP A 274 -6.57 -24.73 -4.88
CA TRP A 274 -7.76 -25.45 -4.44
C TRP A 274 -7.80 -25.55 -2.91
N TRP A 275 -8.68 -24.76 -2.27
CA TRP A 275 -8.68 -24.59 -0.82
C TRP A 275 -8.85 -25.88 0.01
N PRO A 276 -9.72 -26.86 -0.34
CA PRO A 276 -9.88 -28.08 0.46
C PRO A 276 -8.58 -28.84 0.70
N VAL A 277 -7.68 -28.82 -0.29
CA VAL A 277 -6.40 -29.52 -0.20
C VAL A 277 -5.46 -28.79 0.74
N VAL A 278 -5.35 -27.47 0.60
CA VAL A 278 -4.52 -26.64 1.49
C VAL A 278 -5.02 -26.73 2.93
N TYR A 279 -6.33 -26.65 3.13
CA TYR A 279 -6.95 -26.74 4.44
C TYR A 279 -6.74 -28.10 5.10
N LYS A 280 -6.88 -29.20 4.33
CA LYS A 280 -6.61 -30.55 4.83
C LYS A 280 -5.16 -30.70 5.30
N LEU A 281 -4.20 -30.16 4.54
CA LEU A 281 -2.78 -30.20 4.93
C LEU A 281 -2.52 -29.41 6.22
N ASP A 282 -3.20 -28.28 6.41
CA ASP A 282 -3.09 -27.51 7.66
C ASP A 282 -3.69 -28.27 8.85
N LEU A 283 -4.86 -28.89 8.69
CA LEU A 283 -5.47 -29.75 9.71
C LEU A 283 -4.56 -30.93 10.08
N ASP A 284 -4.02 -31.64 9.09
CA ASP A 284 -3.11 -32.78 9.30
C ASP A 284 -1.81 -32.34 10.01
N ARG A 285 -1.35 -31.11 9.79
CA ARG A 285 -0.21 -30.53 10.52
C ARG A 285 -0.58 -30.21 11.96
N GLN A 286 -1.72 -29.55 12.19
CA GLN A 286 -2.18 -29.20 13.53
C GLN A 286 -2.41 -30.45 14.40
N ASP A 287 -3.01 -31.50 13.83
CA ASP A 287 -3.19 -32.79 14.50
C ASP A 287 -1.86 -33.44 14.89
N ARG A 288 -0.88 -33.46 13.98
CA ARG A 288 0.48 -33.96 14.28
C ARG A 288 1.15 -33.16 15.40
N ALA A 289 1.03 -31.83 15.39
CA ALA A 289 1.59 -30.97 16.42
C ALA A 289 0.93 -31.21 17.78
N LEU A 290 -0.40 -31.37 17.81
CA LEU A 290 -1.16 -31.69 19.02
C LEU A 290 -0.75 -33.05 19.60
N LYS A 291 -0.67 -34.09 18.76
CA LYS A 291 -0.22 -35.43 19.15
C LYS A 291 1.20 -35.41 19.71
N ALA A 292 2.11 -34.65 19.11
CA ALA A 292 3.48 -34.48 19.61
C ALA A 292 3.50 -33.79 20.98
N ARG A 293 2.71 -32.74 21.18
CA ARG A 293 2.56 -32.04 22.48
C ARG A 293 2.02 -32.98 23.56
N LEU A 294 0.95 -33.72 23.27
CA LEU A 294 0.38 -34.70 24.21
C LEU A 294 1.38 -35.80 24.57
N LYS A 295 2.16 -36.29 23.60
CA LYS A 295 3.23 -37.28 23.85
C LYS A 295 4.35 -36.72 24.73
N LYS A 296 4.69 -35.44 24.60
CA LYS A 296 5.69 -34.78 25.45
C LYS A 296 5.18 -34.65 26.89
N LEU A 297 3.92 -34.22 27.07
CA LEU A 297 3.30 -34.11 28.40
C LEU A 297 3.23 -35.46 29.14
N LYS A 298 2.91 -36.55 28.43
CA LYS A 298 2.89 -37.91 28.99
C LYS A 298 4.27 -38.47 29.35
N ARG A 299 5.36 -37.90 28.85
CA ARG A 299 6.74 -38.32 29.17
C ARG A 299 7.34 -37.54 30.32
N SER A 300 6.78 -36.38 30.64
CA SER A 300 7.19 -35.51 31.74
C SER A 300 6.35 -35.71 33.02
N ALA A 301 5.28 -36.49 32.92
CA ALA A 301 4.47 -36.97 34.04
C ALA A 301 4.87 -38.40 34.37
#